data_AF-A0A9D2LIZ2-F1
#
_entry.id   AF-A0A9D2LIZ2-F1
#
_cell.length_a   1.000
_cell.length_b   1.000
_cell.length_c   1.000
_cell.angle_alpha   90.00
_cell.angle_beta   90.00
_cell.angle_gamma   90.00
#
_symmetry.space_group_name_H-M   'P 1'
#
loop_
_entity.id
_entity.type
_entity.pdbx_description
1 polymer ?
#
loop_
_entity_poly.entity_id
_entity_poly.type
_entity_poly.pdbx_seq_one_letter_code
_entity_poly.pdbx_strand_id
1 'polypeptide(L)'
;MYFTRRWSKLGGIRSNPTDLCDLRRVRRKEIHPLEQDEIAAFRKAIEGCKHELVYRVTLFTGMRQGEILGLAWDGVDFQHNALYVNKQCRPIGPRDYRLYAGCLRAYRS
;
A
#
# COMPACT_ATOMS: atom_id res chain seq x y z
N MET A 1 -17.79 -13.31 5.32
CA MET A 1 -17.93 -14.46 4.39
C MET A 1 -16.82 -15.51 4.52
N TYR A 2 -15.53 -15.15 4.64
CA TYR A 2 -14.47 -16.16 4.78
C TYR A 2 -14.49 -16.94 6.11
N PHE A 3 -14.86 -16.28 7.21
CA PHE A 3 -14.91 -16.88 8.55
C PHE A 3 -15.97 -17.99 8.66
N THR A 4 -17.20 -17.73 8.22
CA THR A 4 -18.33 -18.67 8.28
C THR A 4 -18.13 -19.88 7.36
N ARG A 5 -17.53 -19.69 6.17
CA ARG A 5 -17.12 -20.80 5.29
C ARG A 5 -16.05 -21.68 5.93
N ARG A 6 -15.08 -21.09 6.64
CA ARG A 6 -14.03 -21.86 7.35
C ARG A 6 -14.61 -22.63 8.54
N TRP A 7 -15.51 -22.03 9.30
CA TRP A 7 -16.14 -22.63 10.48
C TRP A 7 -17.15 -23.74 10.14
N SER A 8 -17.90 -23.62 9.04
CA SER A 8 -18.77 -24.70 8.54
C SER A 8 -17.94 -25.92 8.10
N LYS A 9 -16.81 -25.72 7.42
CA LYS A 9 -15.86 -26.81 7.09
C LYS A 9 -15.26 -27.50 8.31
N LEU A 10 -15.08 -26.75 9.41
CA LEU A 10 -14.60 -27.28 10.69
C LEU A 10 -15.73 -27.89 11.55
N GLY A 11 -16.96 -27.98 11.03
CA GLY A 11 -18.10 -28.60 11.71
C GLY A 11 -18.78 -27.74 12.78
N GLY A 12 -18.38 -26.48 12.95
CA GLY A 12 -18.90 -25.59 14.00
C GLY A 12 -20.33 -25.06 13.75
N ILE A 13 -20.80 -25.09 12.50
CA ILE A 13 -22.16 -24.67 12.10
C ILE A 13 -22.63 -25.53 10.92
N ARG A 14 -23.88 -25.99 10.96
CA ARG A 14 -24.44 -26.95 9.98
C ARG A 14 -24.48 -26.42 8.55
N SER A 15 -24.67 -25.11 8.37
CA SER A 15 -24.67 -24.45 7.07
C SER A 15 -24.18 -23.00 7.21
N ASN A 16 -23.61 -22.45 6.14
CA ASN A 16 -23.09 -21.08 6.15
C ASN A 16 -24.24 -20.08 5.91
N PRO A 17 -24.59 -19.22 6.89
CA PRO A 17 -25.68 -18.25 6.76
C PRO A 17 -25.41 -17.16 5.71
N THR A 18 -24.17 -17.04 5.22
CA THR A 18 -23.82 -16.11 4.13
C THR A 18 -23.92 -16.71 2.73
N ASP A 19 -24.32 -17.98 2.58
CA ASP A 19 -24.56 -18.57 1.24
C ASP A 19 -25.81 -18.00 0.56
N LEU A 20 -26.73 -17.42 1.34
CA LEU A 20 -27.92 -16.70 0.84
C LEU A 20 -27.65 -15.22 0.54
N CYS A 21 -26.44 -14.72 0.83
CA CYS A 21 -26.10 -13.33 0.55
C CYS A 21 -25.47 -13.19 -0.84
N ASP A 22 -26.17 -12.48 -1.73
CA ASP A 22 -25.55 -11.97 -2.94
C ASP A 22 -24.53 -10.87 -2.58
N LEU A 23 -23.25 -11.15 -2.84
CA LEU A 23 -22.21 -10.12 -2.80
C LEU A 23 -22.58 -9.05 -3.82
N ARG A 24 -22.97 -7.88 -3.32
CA ARG A 24 -23.05 -6.68 -4.16
C ARG A 24 -21.67 -6.48 -4.80
N ARG A 25 -21.59 -6.62 -6.13
CA ARG A 25 -20.38 -6.30 -6.89
C ARG A 25 -20.05 -4.84 -6.63
N VAL A 26 -19.06 -4.60 -5.79
CA VAL A 26 -18.46 -3.27 -5.66
C VAL A 26 -17.89 -2.95 -7.05
N ARG A 27 -18.44 -1.93 -7.70
CA ARG A 27 -17.87 -1.41 -8.94
C ARG A 27 -16.47 -0.92 -8.59
N ARG A 28 -15.45 -1.66 -8.99
CA ARG A 28 -14.07 -1.19 -8.87
C ARG A 28 -13.95 0.02 -9.77
N LYS A 29 -13.56 1.16 -9.19
CA LYS A 29 -13.17 2.32 -9.98
C LYS A 29 -12.00 1.89 -10.86
N GLU A 30 -12.10 2.13 -12.17
CA GLU A 30 -10.99 1.88 -13.07
C GLU A 30 -9.79 2.75 -12.65
N ILE A 31 -8.63 2.12 -12.58
CA ILE A 31 -7.38 2.82 -12.30
C ILE A 31 -6.92 3.34 -13.65
N HIS A 32 -6.91 4.66 -13.82
CA HIS A 32 -6.28 5.29 -14.98
C HIS A 32 -4.81 5.51 -14.65
N PRO A 33 -3.88 4.78 -15.30
CA PRO A 33 -2.45 5.05 -15.16
C PRO A 33 -2.13 6.45 -15.67
N LEU A 34 -1.07 7.05 -15.13
CA LEU A 34 -0.58 8.34 -15.61
C LEU A 34 0.18 8.14 -16.93
N GLU A 35 -0.15 8.96 -17.92
CA GLU A 35 0.58 9.02 -19.19
C GLU A 35 1.89 9.80 -19.05
N GLN A 36 2.82 9.64 -19.99
CA GLN A 36 4.15 10.26 -19.93
C GLN A 36 4.11 11.78 -19.79
N ASP A 37 3.18 12.43 -20.49
CA ASP A 37 2.98 13.88 -20.43
C ASP A 37 2.45 14.33 -19.06
N GLU A 38 1.59 13.53 -18.44
CA GLU A 38 1.04 13.77 -17.11
C GLU A 38 2.11 13.57 -16.03
N ILE A 39 3.00 12.59 -16.21
CA ILE A 39 4.17 12.38 -15.34
C ILE A 39 5.10 13.59 -15.39
N ALA A 40 5.36 14.14 -16.58
CA ALA A 40 6.18 15.33 -16.75
C ALA A 40 5.53 16.57 -16.11
N ALA A 41 4.23 16.76 -16.29
CA ALA A 41 3.47 17.83 -15.66
C ALA A 41 3.46 17.71 -14.13
N PHE A 42 3.24 16.49 -13.60
CA PHE A 42 3.30 16.19 -12.17
C PHE A 42 4.69 16.48 -11.60
N ARG A 43 5.76 16.08 -12.30
CA ARG A 43 7.14 16.36 -11.88
C ARG A 43 7.40 17.86 -11.75
N LYS A 44 6.93 18.67 -12.70
CA LYS A 44 7.05 20.15 -12.62
C LYS A 44 6.23 20.72 -11.47
N ALA A 45 5.03 20.17 -11.21
CA ALA A 45 4.16 20.65 -10.15
C ALA A 45 4.71 20.38 -8.73
N ILE A 46 5.53 19.34 -8.55
CA ILE A 46 6.12 19.01 -7.24
C ILE A 46 7.41 19.78 -6.94
N GLU A 47 8.02 20.44 -7.93
CA GLU A 47 9.25 21.22 -7.73
C GLU A 47 8.99 22.37 -6.74
N GLY A 48 9.73 22.40 -5.63
CA GLY A 48 9.57 23.39 -4.57
C GLY A 48 8.51 23.04 -3.51
N CYS A 49 7.84 21.89 -3.61
CA CYS A 49 6.95 21.41 -2.55
C CYS A 49 7.75 20.78 -1.40
N LYS A 50 7.26 20.94 -0.15
CA LYS A 50 7.88 20.32 1.05
C LYS A 50 8.08 18.79 0.92
N HIS A 51 7.25 18.12 0.14
CA HIS A 51 7.26 16.66 -0.05
C HIS A 51 7.77 16.23 -1.43
N GLU A 52 8.50 17.09 -2.15
CA GLU A 52 9.04 16.80 -3.48
C GLU A 52 9.78 15.45 -3.54
N LEU A 53 10.68 15.23 -2.57
CA LEU A 53 11.49 14.00 -2.51
C LEU A 53 10.62 12.75 -2.32
N VAL A 54 9.57 12.85 -1.50
CA VAL A 54 8.64 11.74 -1.26
C VAL A 54 7.89 11.38 -2.55
N TYR A 55 7.35 12.37 -3.25
CA TYR A 55 6.66 12.14 -4.52
C TYR A 55 7.60 11.62 -5.61
N ARG A 56 8.81 12.16 -5.69
CA ARG A 56 9.83 11.72 -6.64
C ARG A 56 10.21 10.25 -6.42
N VAL A 57 10.50 9.86 -5.18
CA VAL A 57 10.82 8.45 -4.86
C VAL A 57 9.64 7.53 -5.16
N THR A 58 8.41 7.93 -4.79
CA THR A 58 7.20 7.14 -5.07
C THR A 58 7.00 6.91 -6.57
N LEU A 59 7.24 7.94 -7.38
CA LEU A 59 7.06 7.90 -8.82
C LEU A 59 7.98 6.87 -9.49
N PHE A 60 9.24 6.77 -9.05
CA PHE A 60 10.22 5.85 -9.63
C PHE A 60 10.17 4.44 -9.01
N THR A 61 9.89 4.33 -7.71
CA THR A 61 9.94 3.03 -7.00
C THR A 61 8.59 2.32 -6.96
N GLY A 62 7.48 3.03 -7.17
CA GLY A 62 6.13 2.48 -7.06
C GLY A 62 5.77 1.98 -5.65
N MET A 63 6.45 2.46 -4.61
CA MET A 63 6.19 2.07 -3.22
C MET A 63 4.78 2.48 -2.77
N ARG A 64 4.16 1.67 -1.90
CA ARG A 64 2.85 2.04 -1.34
C ARG A 64 3.01 3.17 -0.33
N GLN A 65 1.99 4.01 -0.18
CA GLN A 65 2.01 5.13 0.77
C GLN A 65 2.43 4.70 2.20
N GLY A 66 1.90 3.58 2.71
CA GLY A 66 2.29 3.09 4.03
C GLY A 66 3.75 2.61 4.14
N GLU A 67 4.36 2.18 3.04
CA GLU A 67 5.77 1.76 2.98
C GLU A 67 6.69 2.99 3.01
N ILE A 68 6.35 4.02 2.26
CA ILE A 68 7.07 5.31 2.24
C ILE A 68 7.00 5.99 3.60
N LEU A 69 5.81 6.04 4.21
CA LEU A 69 5.62 6.60 5.55
C LEU A 69 6.27 5.75 6.65
N GLY A 70 6.53 4.47 6.38
CA GLY A 70 7.20 3.55 7.28
C GLY A 70 8.71 3.42 7.03
N LEU A 71 9.24 4.09 6.00
CA LEU A 71 10.65 4.03 5.63
C LEU A 71 11.48 4.75 6.69
N ALA A 72 12.42 4.03 7.28
CA ALA A 72 13.40 4.56 8.21
C ALA A 72 14.75 4.72 7.50
N TRP A 73 15.62 5.58 8.04
CA TRP A 73 16.99 5.78 7.54
C TRP A 73 17.81 4.49 7.53
N ASP A 74 17.54 3.56 8.45
CA ASP A 74 18.17 2.22 8.49
C ASP A 74 17.97 1.40 7.20
N GLY A 75 16.93 1.73 6.42
CA GLY A 75 16.60 1.05 5.18
C GLY A 75 17.22 1.67 3.94
N VAL A 76 17.96 2.78 4.05
CA VAL A 76 18.51 3.50 2.88
C VAL A 76 19.96 3.11 2.68
N ASP A 77 20.24 2.35 1.62
CA ASP A 77 21.59 1.95 1.24
C ASP A 77 22.05 2.73 0.01
N PHE A 78 22.86 3.77 0.25
CA PHE A 78 23.46 4.59 -0.79
C PHE A 78 24.60 3.90 -1.54
N GLN A 79 25.22 2.85 -0.98
CA GLN A 79 26.31 2.13 -1.65
C GLN A 79 25.77 1.21 -2.75
N HIS A 80 24.64 0.57 -2.47
CA HIS A 80 24.02 -0.38 -3.40
C HIS A 80 22.82 0.21 -4.17
N ASN A 81 22.55 1.52 -4.01
CA ASN A 81 21.38 2.21 -4.58
C ASN A 81 20.07 1.45 -4.32
N ALA A 82 19.91 0.99 -3.08
CA ALA A 82 18.82 0.12 -2.68
C ALA A 82 18.04 0.70 -1.49
N LEU A 83 16.72 0.57 -1.55
CA LEU A 83 15.82 0.91 -0.45
C LEU A 83 15.21 -0.37 0.14
N TYR A 84 15.50 -0.61 1.41
CA TYR A 84 15.02 -1.74 2.20
C TYR A 84 13.84 -1.31 3.07
N VAL A 85 12.66 -1.80 2.72
CA VAL A 85 11.42 -1.50 3.43
C VAL A 85 11.02 -2.69 4.26
N ASN A 86 11.10 -2.56 5.59
CA ASN A 86 10.73 -3.61 6.54
C ASN A 86 9.52 -3.23 7.41
N LYS A 87 9.00 -2.01 7.28
CA LYS A 87 7.91 -1.48 8.10
C LYS A 87 6.85 -0.82 7.22
N GLN A 88 5.61 -0.86 7.69
CA GLN A 88 4.49 -0.19 7.06
C GLN A 88 3.74 0.65 8.10
N CYS A 89 3.56 1.93 7.82
CA CYS A 89 2.71 2.81 8.60
C CYS A 89 1.24 2.58 8.21
N ARG A 90 0.39 2.33 9.20
CA ARG A 90 -1.08 2.20 9.00
C ARG A 90 -1.83 3.06 10.02
N PRO A 91 -2.93 3.70 9.60
CA PRO A 91 -3.81 4.40 10.52
C PRO A 91 -4.57 3.39 11.38
N ILE A 92 -4.62 3.64 12.69
CA ILE A 92 -5.50 2.95 13.65
C ILE A 92 -6.76 3.79 13.89
N GLY A 93 -6.64 5.11 13.79
CA GLY A 93 -7.74 6.05 13.99
C GLY A 93 -7.53 7.37 13.22
N PRO A 94 -8.38 8.38 13.46
CA PRO A 94 -8.37 9.63 12.70
C PRO A 94 -7.06 10.43 12.77
N ARG A 95 -6.25 10.21 13.81
CA ARG A 95 -4.94 10.84 14.03
C ARG A 95 -3.91 9.90 14.67
N ASP A 96 -4.20 8.61 14.71
CA ASP A 96 -3.33 7.62 15.33
C ASP A 96 -2.76 6.68 14.26
N TYR A 97 -1.44 6.56 14.26
CA TYR A 97 -0.67 5.80 13.27
C TYR A 97 0.26 4.85 13.98
N ARG A 98 0.30 3.60 13.52
CA ARG A 98 1.22 2.59 14.04
C ARG A 98 2.08 2.03 12.93
N LEU A 99 3.34 1.82 13.27
CA LEU A 99 4.30 1.10 12.45
C LEU A 99 4.13 -0.40 12.69
N TYR A 100 3.90 -1.14 11.62
CA TYR A 100 3.82 -2.60 11.63
C TYR A 100 5.03 -3.16 10.91
N ALA A 101 5.64 -4.21 11.46
CA ALA A 101 6.64 -4.98 10.73
C ALA A 101 5.99 -5.58 9.47
N GLY A 102 6.61 -5.34 8.32
CA GLY A 102 6.21 -5.86 7.02
C GLY A 102 7.24 -6.86 6.49
N CYS A 103 6.89 -7.53 5.40
CA CYS A 103 7.86 -8.34 4.65
C CYS A 103 8.91 -7.41 4.03
N LEU A 104 10.19 -7.72 4.24
CA LEU A 104 11.32 -6.96 3.69
C LEU A 104 11.22 -6.91 2.17
N ARG A 105 11.12 -5.70 1.61
CA ARG A 105 11.22 -5.47 0.16
C ARG A 105 12.40 -4.57 -0.15
N ALA A 106 13.18 -4.97 -1.14
CA ALA A 106 14.27 -4.18 -1.69
C ALA A 106 13.81 -3.55 -3.01
N TYR A 107 13.93 -2.23 -3.11
CA TYR A 107 13.70 -1.47 -4.33
C TYR A 107 15.06 -1.00 -4.84
N ARG A 108 15.40 -1.33 -6.09
CA ARG A 108 16.66 -0.93 -6.73
C ARG A 108 16.32 -0.10 -7.97
N SER A 109 17.08 0.97 -8.18
CA SER A 109 17.00 1.81 -9.40
C SER A 109 17.87 1.26 -10.52
#